data_AF-A0A424IY02-F1
#
_entry.id   AF-A0A424IY02-F1
#
_cell.length_a   1.000
_cell.length_b   1.000
_cell.length_c   1.000
_cell.angle_alpha   90.00
_cell.angle_beta   90.00
_cell.angle_gamma   90.00
#
_symmetry.space_group_name_H-M   'P 1'
#
loop_
_entity.id
_entity.type
_entity.pdbx_description
1 polymer ?
#
loop_
_entity_poly.entity_id
_entity_poly.type
_entity_poly.pdbx_seq_one_letter_code
_entity_poly.pdbx_strand_id
1 'polypeptide(L)'
;MRGFSLVELLIVVAIIGILGAVGVIGYNGYIESTKEQVTLDNALTVDRAFTHDVMVIDNEMTDGRTALATDQSNIITRVDNCIEYVAAAVDSLNTTHKNAFDETSPYAVSMHMEAQWANNSTPNGTNGEARGAPLNIAKLKQGQLGLQCANACTPISEASQFYIHRCSCVGVGGCDTHSFMQGDGSAETTQYESEVPVDKRWDDSGNILIGAHLPAWVCPKPLDAGSVCP
;
A
#
# COMPACT_ATOMS: atom_id res chain seq x y z
N MET A 1 -34.79 51.88 7.36
CA MET A 1 -34.01 50.67 7.69
C MET A 1 -32.94 51.11 8.67
N ARG A 2 -32.91 50.55 9.88
CA ARG A 2 -31.81 50.82 10.83
C ARG A 2 -30.57 50.13 10.27
N GLY A 3 -29.65 50.91 9.73
CA GLY A 3 -28.37 50.40 9.22
C GLY A 3 -27.50 49.95 10.39
N PHE A 4 -26.79 48.83 10.21
CA PHE A 4 -25.77 48.36 11.14
C PHE A 4 -24.73 49.45 11.40
N SER A 5 -24.29 49.59 12.65
CA SER A 5 -23.19 50.49 12.99
C SER A 5 -21.87 49.95 12.44
N LEU A 6 -20.96 50.86 12.05
CA LEU A 6 -19.63 50.50 11.55
C LEU A 6 -18.82 49.69 12.58
N VAL A 7 -19.02 49.97 13.88
CA VAL A 7 -18.38 49.23 14.98
C VAL A 7 -18.97 47.83 15.14
N GLU A 8 -20.28 47.67 14.96
CA GLU A 8 -20.94 46.36 15.02
C GLU A 8 -20.48 45.45 13.87
N LEU A 9 -20.23 46.01 12.70
CA LEU A 9 -19.69 45.23 11.59
C LEU A 9 -18.21 44.86 11.83
N LEU A 10 -17.41 45.76 12.40
CA LEU A 10 -15.99 45.53 12.66
C LEU A 10 -15.77 44.41 13.67
N ILE A 11 -16.53 44.38 14.77
CA ILE A 11 -16.39 43.31 15.78
C ILE A 11 -16.76 41.94 15.22
N VAL A 12 -17.78 41.86 14.36
CA VAL A 12 -18.18 40.61 13.71
C VAL A 12 -17.07 40.09 12.80
N VAL A 13 -16.45 40.95 12.00
CA VAL A 13 -15.32 40.57 11.13
C VAL A 13 -14.12 40.12 11.98
N ALA A 14 -13.83 40.81 13.09
CA ALA A 14 -12.74 40.43 13.99
C ALA A 14 -12.96 39.05 14.62
N ILE A 15 -14.18 38.76 15.09
CA ILE A 15 -14.51 37.45 15.69
C ILE A 15 -14.47 36.34 14.63
N ILE A 16 -15.06 36.55 13.44
CA ILE A 16 -15.03 35.58 12.34
C ILE A 16 -13.60 35.32 11.88
N GLY A 17 -12.74 36.35 11.86
CA GLY A 17 -11.32 36.19 11.51
C GLY A 17 -10.58 35.23 12.45
N ILE A 18 -10.78 35.36 13.76
CA ILE A 18 -10.17 34.46 14.76
C ILE A 18 -10.74 33.04 14.63
N LEU A 19 -12.07 32.90 14.53
CA LEU A 19 -12.74 31.60 14.39
C LEU A 19 -12.32 30.87 13.10
N GLY A 20 -12.15 31.61 11.99
CA GLY A 20 -11.67 31.07 10.73
C GLY A 20 -10.26 30.52 10.85
N ALA A 21 -9.35 31.26 11.50
CA ALA A 21 -7.96 30.82 11.68
C ALA A 21 -7.85 29.52 12.47
N VAL A 22 -8.57 29.39 13.59
CA VAL A 22 -8.57 28.15 14.39
C VAL A 22 -9.32 27.01 13.69
N GLY A 23 -10.39 27.33 12.95
CA GLY A 23 -11.19 26.37 12.20
C GLY A 23 -10.40 25.68 11.08
N VAL A 24 -9.54 26.42 10.37
CA VAL A 24 -8.71 25.85 9.29
C VAL A 24 -7.74 24.79 9.81
N ILE A 25 -7.10 25.02 10.96
CA ILE A 25 -6.13 24.07 11.54
C ILE A 25 -6.85 22.76 11.91
N GLY A 26 -7.99 22.85 12.60
CA GLY A 26 -8.78 21.67 12.98
C GLY A 26 -9.34 20.93 11.77
N TYR A 27 -9.82 21.66 10.76
CA TYR A 27 -10.36 21.07 9.54
C TYR A 27 -9.28 20.33 8.74
N ASN A 28 -8.07 20.89 8.62
CA ASN A 28 -6.97 20.21 7.94
C ASN A 28 -6.58 18.89 8.64
N GLY A 29 -6.51 18.87 9.97
CA GLY A 29 -6.26 17.62 10.72
C GLY A 29 -7.37 16.59 10.55
N TYR A 30 -8.64 17.02 10.50
CA TYR A 30 -9.76 16.14 10.20
C TYR A 30 -9.64 15.52 8.80
N ILE A 31 -9.31 16.33 7.78
CA ILE A 31 -9.10 15.84 6.41
C ILE A 31 -7.95 14.82 6.35
N GLU A 32 -6.84 15.08 7.02
CA GLU A 32 -5.69 14.16 7.08
C GLU A 32 -6.09 12.80 7.68
N SER A 33 -6.72 12.81 8.87
CA SER A 33 -7.19 11.56 9.51
C SER A 33 -8.24 10.80 8.67
N THR A 34 -9.09 11.52 7.95
CA THR A 34 -10.08 10.90 7.05
C THR A 34 -9.38 10.22 5.87
N LYS A 35 -8.34 10.85 5.30
CA LYS A 35 -7.54 10.26 4.23
C LYS A 35 -6.82 9.00 4.70
N GLU A 36 -6.24 9.01 5.89
CA GLU A 36 -5.60 7.83 6.50
C GLU A 36 -6.60 6.66 6.63
N GLN A 37 -7.79 6.93 7.17
CA GLN A 37 -8.84 5.93 7.32
C GLN A 37 -9.29 5.35 5.97
N VAL A 38 -9.53 6.20 4.98
CA VAL A 38 -9.91 5.76 3.62
C VAL A 38 -8.83 4.87 2.99
N THR A 39 -7.56 5.24 3.13
CA THR A 39 -6.45 4.44 2.61
C THR A 39 -6.42 3.05 3.25
N LEU A 40 -6.58 2.96 4.57
CA LEU A 40 -6.60 1.69 5.30
C LEU A 40 -7.84 0.84 4.96
N ASP A 41 -9.03 1.45 4.88
CA ASP A 41 -10.28 0.75 4.54
C ASP A 41 -10.26 0.20 3.11
N ASN A 42 -9.71 0.97 2.17
CA ASN A 42 -9.49 0.51 0.81
C ASN A 42 -8.49 -0.67 0.80
N ALA A 43 -7.37 -0.55 1.52
CA ALA A 43 -6.39 -1.63 1.62
C ALA A 43 -7.00 -2.91 2.19
N LEU A 44 -7.86 -2.84 3.22
CA LEU A 44 -8.57 -3.99 3.78
C LEU A 44 -9.62 -4.59 2.82
N THR A 45 -10.22 -3.76 1.97
CA THR A 45 -11.17 -4.23 0.95
C THR A 45 -10.45 -4.97 -0.16
N VAL A 46 -9.34 -4.42 -0.61
CA VAL A 46 -8.41 -5.08 -1.52
C VAL A 46 -7.89 -6.37 -0.86
N ASP A 47 -7.61 -6.34 0.45
CA ASP A 47 -7.13 -7.49 1.23
C ASP A 47 -8.00 -8.72 0.98
N ARG A 48 -9.29 -8.54 1.26
CA ARG A 48 -10.34 -9.56 1.08
C ARG A 48 -10.50 -9.99 -0.39
N ALA A 49 -10.35 -9.07 -1.34
CA ALA A 49 -10.52 -9.37 -2.76
C ALA A 49 -9.48 -10.37 -3.28
N PHE A 50 -8.19 -10.24 -2.91
CA PHE A 50 -7.21 -11.25 -3.32
C PHE A 50 -7.44 -12.60 -2.64
N THR A 51 -7.77 -12.62 -1.34
CA THR A 51 -8.06 -13.90 -0.66
C THR A 51 -9.22 -14.62 -1.33
N HIS A 52 -10.23 -13.87 -1.75
CA HIS A 52 -11.35 -14.39 -2.52
C HIS A 52 -10.89 -14.95 -3.87
N ASP A 53 -10.12 -14.19 -4.64
CA ASP A 53 -9.65 -14.61 -5.97
C ASP A 53 -8.75 -15.83 -5.94
N VAL A 54 -7.78 -15.87 -5.01
CA VAL A 54 -6.90 -17.04 -4.85
C VAL A 54 -7.73 -18.28 -4.53
N MET A 55 -8.75 -18.16 -3.67
CA MET A 55 -9.64 -19.28 -3.34
C MET A 55 -10.46 -19.73 -4.56
N VAL A 56 -11.03 -18.80 -5.33
CA VAL A 56 -11.81 -19.10 -6.53
C VAL A 56 -10.94 -19.77 -7.60
N ILE A 57 -9.74 -19.24 -7.84
CA ILE A 57 -8.80 -19.75 -8.85
C ILE A 57 -8.25 -21.12 -8.46
N ASP A 58 -7.91 -21.34 -7.19
CA ASP A 58 -7.40 -22.63 -6.73
C ASP A 58 -8.46 -23.74 -6.81
N ASN A 59 -9.74 -23.40 -6.59
CA ASN A 59 -10.87 -24.31 -6.81
C ASN A 59 -11.27 -24.46 -8.29
N GLU A 60 -10.42 -23.99 -9.23
CA GLU A 60 -10.63 -24.07 -10.68
C GLU A 60 -11.91 -23.37 -11.17
N MET A 61 -12.44 -22.44 -10.37
CA MET A 61 -13.61 -21.67 -10.74
C MET A 61 -13.21 -20.44 -11.57
N THR A 62 -13.92 -20.22 -12.67
CA THR A 62 -13.78 -19.00 -13.49
C THR A 62 -14.78 -17.93 -13.09
N ASP A 63 -15.97 -18.34 -12.66
CA ASP A 63 -17.03 -17.45 -12.23
C ASP A 63 -16.83 -17.04 -10.77
N GLY A 64 -16.88 -15.73 -10.52
CA GLY A 64 -16.74 -15.13 -9.18
C GLY A 64 -15.44 -14.37 -8.95
N ARG A 65 -14.46 -14.44 -9.85
CA ARG A 65 -13.23 -13.64 -9.75
C ARG A 65 -13.55 -12.15 -9.71
N THR A 66 -12.79 -11.40 -8.91
CA THR A 66 -12.87 -9.95 -8.86
C THR A 66 -12.10 -9.34 -10.04
N ALA A 67 -12.29 -8.02 -10.23
CA ALA A 67 -11.57 -7.25 -11.25
C ALA A 67 -10.04 -7.26 -11.06
N LEU A 68 -9.52 -7.73 -9.92
CA LEU A 68 -8.07 -7.85 -9.69
C LEU A 68 -7.46 -9.02 -10.45
N ALA A 69 -8.19 -10.13 -10.56
CA ALA A 69 -7.76 -11.34 -11.28
C ALA A 69 -8.30 -11.42 -12.72
N THR A 70 -9.21 -10.53 -13.09
CA THR A 70 -9.74 -10.40 -14.44
C THR A 70 -9.68 -8.93 -14.83
N ASP A 71 -8.50 -8.46 -15.21
CA ASP A 71 -8.42 -7.14 -15.84
C ASP A 71 -8.84 -7.25 -17.32
N GLN A 72 -9.11 -6.10 -17.93
CA GLN A 72 -9.69 -5.99 -19.27
C GLN A 72 -8.85 -6.65 -20.40
N SER A 73 -7.58 -7.00 -20.13
CA SER A 73 -6.65 -7.62 -21.08
C SER A 73 -6.13 -8.99 -20.64
N ASN A 74 -6.17 -9.32 -19.34
CA ASN A 74 -5.60 -10.54 -18.78
C ASN A 74 -6.58 -11.25 -17.83
N ILE A 75 -6.73 -12.55 -18.03
CA ILE A 75 -7.44 -13.43 -17.11
C ILE A 75 -6.37 -14.21 -16.35
N ILE A 76 -6.19 -13.89 -15.07
CA ILE A 76 -5.29 -14.63 -14.19
C ILE A 76 -5.89 -16.00 -13.92
N THR A 77 -5.11 -17.03 -14.21
CA THR A 77 -5.42 -18.45 -14.12
C THR A 77 -4.54 -19.12 -13.09
N ARG A 78 -4.81 -20.40 -12.86
CA ARG A 78 -4.14 -21.20 -11.83
C ARG A 78 -2.66 -21.46 -12.12
N VAL A 79 -2.22 -21.33 -13.37
CA VAL A 79 -0.82 -21.56 -13.78
C VAL A 79 -0.01 -20.27 -13.85
N ASP A 80 -0.67 -19.12 -13.75
CA ASP A 80 -0.01 -17.82 -13.81
C ASP A 80 0.76 -17.56 -12.51
N ASN A 81 1.89 -16.91 -12.67
CA ASN A 81 2.82 -16.63 -11.59
C ASN A 81 2.31 -15.48 -10.72
N CYS A 82 2.74 -15.45 -9.46
CA CYS A 82 2.38 -14.36 -8.55
C CYS A 82 2.67 -12.96 -9.12
N ILE A 83 3.80 -12.80 -9.82
CA ILE A 83 4.17 -11.50 -10.40
C ILE A 83 3.17 -11.01 -11.47
N GLU A 84 2.58 -11.93 -12.22
CA GLU A 84 1.57 -11.62 -13.23
C GLU A 84 0.26 -11.21 -12.58
N TYR A 85 -0.13 -11.89 -11.50
CA TYR A 85 -1.30 -11.49 -10.72
C TYR A 85 -1.10 -10.12 -10.04
N VAL A 86 0.08 -9.88 -9.44
CA VAL A 86 0.39 -8.56 -8.86
C VAL A 86 0.37 -7.47 -9.92
N ALA A 87 0.90 -7.71 -11.13
CA ALA A 87 0.85 -6.74 -12.22
C ALA A 87 -0.60 -6.40 -12.63
N ALA A 88 -1.42 -7.43 -12.89
CA ALA A 88 -2.84 -7.24 -13.22
C ALA A 88 -3.61 -6.53 -12.11
N ALA A 89 -3.35 -6.87 -10.85
CA ALA A 89 -3.98 -6.23 -9.71
C ALA A 89 -3.55 -4.77 -9.56
N VAL A 90 -2.26 -4.44 -9.77
CA VAL A 90 -1.79 -3.04 -9.77
C VAL A 90 -2.49 -2.21 -10.84
N ASP A 91 -2.64 -2.75 -12.05
CA ASP A 91 -3.33 -2.06 -13.15
C ASP A 91 -4.82 -1.87 -12.84
N SER A 92 -5.50 -2.92 -12.38
CA SER A 92 -6.90 -2.87 -11.97
C SER A 92 -7.13 -1.86 -10.82
N LEU A 93 -6.25 -1.85 -9.82
CA LEU A 93 -6.36 -0.94 -8.68
C LEU A 93 -6.11 0.52 -9.08
N ASN A 94 -5.13 0.80 -9.94
CA ASN A 94 -4.84 2.16 -10.37
C ASN A 94 -5.92 2.76 -11.29
N THR A 95 -6.74 1.91 -11.93
CA THR A 95 -7.90 2.36 -12.72
C THR A 95 -9.15 2.55 -11.87
N THR A 96 -9.32 1.77 -10.80
CA THR A 96 -10.53 1.76 -9.97
C THR A 96 -10.43 2.60 -8.70
N HIS A 97 -9.21 2.87 -8.22
CA HIS A 97 -8.95 3.60 -6.98
C HIS A 97 -8.07 4.83 -7.23
N LYS A 98 -8.18 5.80 -6.33
CA LYS A 98 -7.35 7.01 -6.28
C LYS A 98 -6.65 7.09 -4.94
N ASN A 99 -5.42 7.56 -4.95
CA ASN A 99 -4.70 7.88 -3.74
C ASN A 99 -5.36 9.10 -3.06
N ALA A 100 -5.79 8.93 -1.81
CA ALA A 100 -6.52 9.95 -1.05
C ALA A 100 -5.66 11.19 -0.70
N PHE A 101 -4.34 11.05 -0.68
CA PHE A 101 -3.39 12.11 -0.36
C PHE A 101 -2.98 12.90 -1.60
N ASP A 102 -2.70 12.20 -2.70
CA ASP A 102 -2.27 12.77 -3.97
C ASP A 102 -2.80 11.95 -5.16
N GLU A 103 -3.81 12.47 -5.85
CA GLU A 103 -4.44 11.80 -7.00
C GLU A 103 -3.54 11.65 -8.23
N THR A 104 -2.41 12.38 -8.28
CA THR A 104 -1.43 12.27 -9.37
C THR A 104 -0.47 11.09 -9.17
N SER A 105 -0.36 10.61 -7.93
CA SER A 105 0.41 9.41 -7.61
C SER A 105 -0.48 8.16 -7.75
N PRO A 106 0.08 7.02 -8.22
CA PRO A 106 -0.69 5.80 -8.33
C PRO A 106 -1.15 5.32 -6.95
N TYR A 107 -2.32 4.69 -6.90
CA TYR A 107 -2.88 4.13 -5.67
C TYR A 107 -2.11 2.87 -5.26
N ALA A 108 -1.86 1.96 -6.20
CA ALA A 108 -1.15 0.70 -5.96
C ALA A 108 0.16 0.65 -6.74
N VAL A 109 1.18 0.03 -6.15
CA VAL A 109 2.50 -0.15 -6.79
C VAL A 109 3.04 -1.55 -6.55
N SER A 110 3.78 -2.08 -7.54
CA SER A 110 4.51 -3.33 -7.38
C SER A 110 5.83 -3.07 -6.66
N MET A 111 5.98 -3.66 -5.47
CA MET A 111 7.19 -3.50 -4.67
C MET A 111 8.40 -4.14 -5.35
N HIS A 112 8.22 -5.19 -6.15
CA HIS A 112 9.32 -5.78 -6.93
C HIS A 112 9.92 -4.79 -7.92
N MET A 113 9.08 -3.97 -8.56
CA MET A 113 9.54 -2.91 -9.47
C MET A 113 10.20 -1.76 -8.68
N GLU A 114 9.60 -1.36 -7.56
CA GLU A 114 10.21 -0.36 -6.66
C GLU A 114 11.59 -0.77 -6.16
N ALA A 115 11.78 -2.05 -5.82
CA ALA A 115 13.08 -2.58 -5.43
C ALA A 115 14.08 -2.62 -6.59
N GLN A 116 13.61 -2.92 -7.81
CA GLN A 116 14.48 -2.88 -9.00
C GLN A 116 15.02 -1.46 -9.26
N TRP A 117 14.16 -0.45 -9.15
CA TRP A 117 14.60 0.95 -9.25
C TRP A 117 15.50 1.38 -8.12
N ALA A 118 15.21 0.91 -6.90
CA ALA A 118 16.07 1.17 -5.75
C ALA A 118 17.51 0.70 -6.00
N ASN A 119 17.68 -0.49 -6.58
CA ASN A 119 19.01 -1.01 -6.93
C ASN A 119 19.77 -0.12 -7.93
N ASN A 120 19.05 0.54 -8.83
CA ASN A 120 19.63 1.42 -9.85
C ASN A 120 19.59 2.91 -9.48
N SER A 121 19.08 3.25 -8.29
CA SER A 121 18.87 4.62 -7.80
C SER A 121 18.15 5.52 -8.81
N THR A 122 17.18 4.97 -9.56
CA THR A 122 16.47 5.76 -10.57
C THR A 122 15.53 6.78 -9.90
N PRO A 123 15.44 8.02 -10.43
CA PRO A 123 14.67 9.09 -9.81
C PRO A 123 13.16 9.01 -10.06
N ASN A 124 12.71 8.14 -10.96
CA ASN A 124 11.30 7.99 -11.36
C ASN A 124 10.83 6.53 -11.21
N GLY A 125 9.55 6.36 -10.85
CA GLY A 125 8.85 5.06 -10.77
C GLY A 125 8.24 4.61 -12.12
N THR A 126 7.45 3.52 -12.13
CA THR A 126 6.85 2.92 -13.35
C THR A 126 6.03 3.94 -14.12
N ASN A 127 5.33 4.82 -13.41
CA ASN A 127 4.41 5.77 -14.00
C ASN A 127 5.06 7.14 -14.23
N GLY A 128 6.40 7.21 -14.18
CA GLY A 128 7.17 8.44 -14.38
C GLY A 128 7.10 9.41 -13.19
N GLU A 129 6.48 9.03 -12.08
CA GLU A 129 6.38 9.82 -10.87
C GLU A 129 7.74 9.96 -10.19
N ALA A 130 8.04 11.13 -9.63
CA ALA A 130 9.27 11.33 -8.87
C ALA A 130 9.27 10.46 -7.60
N ARG A 131 10.37 9.76 -7.34
CA ARG A 131 10.56 8.93 -6.13
C ARG A 131 11.07 9.79 -4.96
N GLY A 132 10.64 9.45 -3.75
CA GLY A 132 11.13 10.08 -2.54
C GLY A 132 12.55 9.59 -2.21
N ALA A 133 13.40 10.47 -1.67
CA ALA A 133 14.69 10.07 -1.14
C ALA A 133 14.54 9.25 0.18
N PRO A 134 15.48 8.34 0.49
CA PRO A 134 16.66 7.96 -0.30
C PRO A 134 16.32 7.00 -1.47
N LEU A 135 16.93 7.22 -2.65
CA LEU A 135 16.57 6.50 -3.88
C LEU A 135 17.00 5.02 -3.89
N ASN A 136 17.94 4.64 -3.02
CA ASN A 136 18.49 3.28 -2.92
C ASN A 136 17.66 2.33 -2.04
N ILE A 137 16.48 2.77 -1.59
CA ILE A 137 15.54 1.97 -0.83
C ILE A 137 14.19 2.00 -1.57
N ALA A 138 13.48 0.86 -1.60
CA ALA A 138 12.11 0.84 -2.12
C ALA A 138 11.22 1.60 -1.14
N LYS A 139 10.42 2.54 -1.64
CA LYS A 139 9.67 3.48 -0.81
C LYS A 139 8.28 3.69 -1.39
N LEU A 140 7.28 3.66 -0.52
CA LEU A 140 5.92 4.05 -0.83
C LEU A 140 5.71 5.51 -0.50
N LYS A 141 4.98 6.24 -1.35
CA LYS A 141 4.44 7.55 -1.01
C LYS A 141 3.24 7.40 -0.07
N GLN A 142 2.92 8.49 0.62
CA GLN A 142 1.72 8.57 1.43
C GLN A 142 0.48 8.24 0.59
N GLY A 143 -0.41 7.41 1.13
CA GLY A 143 -1.63 6.93 0.50
C GLY A 143 -1.48 5.73 -0.43
N GLN A 144 -0.26 5.23 -0.67
CA GLN A 144 -0.04 4.10 -1.58
C GLN A 144 -0.20 2.73 -0.92
N LEU A 145 -0.63 1.77 -1.72
CA LEU A 145 -0.65 0.34 -1.40
C LEU A 145 0.50 -0.35 -2.14
N GLY A 146 1.48 -0.84 -1.40
CA GLY A 146 2.52 -1.72 -1.93
C GLY A 146 2.02 -3.15 -2.03
N LEU A 147 2.25 -3.79 -3.18
CA LEU A 147 1.98 -5.22 -3.40
C LEU A 147 3.27 -5.96 -3.70
N GLN A 148 3.48 -7.09 -3.05
CA GLN A 148 4.69 -7.89 -3.20
C GLN A 148 4.37 -9.38 -3.11
N CYS A 149 4.94 -10.18 -3.99
CA CYS A 149 4.95 -11.63 -3.85
C CYS A 149 5.97 -12.09 -2.80
N ALA A 150 5.63 -13.13 -2.05
CA ALA A 150 6.62 -13.90 -1.29
C ALA A 150 7.62 -14.57 -2.24
N ASN A 151 7.09 -15.21 -3.28
CA ASN A 151 7.84 -15.81 -4.37
C ASN A 151 7.19 -15.38 -5.69
N ALA A 152 7.93 -14.63 -6.50
CA ALA A 152 7.41 -14.03 -7.72
C ALA A 152 6.95 -15.07 -8.76
N CYS A 153 7.61 -16.24 -8.80
CA CYS A 153 7.42 -17.27 -9.83
C CYS A 153 6.72 -18.53 -9.32
N THR A 154 6.04 -18.42 -8.18
CA THR A 154 5.15 -19.48 -7.72
C THR A 154 3.79 -19.30 -8.39
N PRO A 155 3.27 -20.34 -9.08
CA PRO A 155 1.94 -20.31 -9.66
C PRO A 155 0.85 -20.40 -8.59
N ILE A 156 -0.35 -19.92 -8.89
CA ILE A 156 -1.49 -19.96 -7.95
C ILE A 156 -1.89 -21.41 -7.58
N SER A 157 -1.65 -22.37 -8.47
CA SER A 157 -1.87 -23.81 -8.23
C SER A 157 -1.12 -24.35 -7.01
N GLU A 158 -0.03 -23.69 -6.62
CA GLU A 158 0.73 -23.99 -5.42
C GLU A 158 0.26 -23.09 -4.26
N ALA A 159 -1.03 -23.18 -3.93
CA ALA A 159 -1.68 -22.29 -2.95
C ALA A 159 -1.01 -22.27 -1.57
N SER A 160 -0.29 -23.33 -1.18
CA SER A 160 0.50 -23.39 0.06
C SER A 160 1.79 -22.58 0.03
N GLN A 161 2.21 -22.10 -1.14
CA GLN A 161 3.41 -21.28 -1.36
C GLN A 161 3.06 -19.92 -2.00
N PHE A 162 1.80 -19.75 -2.42
CA PHE A 162 1.30 -18.53 -3.02
C PHE A 162 0.89 -17.51 -1.95
N TYR A 163 1.72 -16.47 -1.77
CA TYR A 163 1.43 -15.40 -0.83
C TYR A 163 1.77 -14.03 -1.42
N ILE A 164 0.87 -13.07 -1.17
CA ILE A 164 1.03 -11.67 -1.54
C ILE A 164 1.02 -10.83 -0.27
N HIS A 165 2.11 -10.10 -0.04
CA HIS A 165 2.23 -9.08 0.97
C HIS A 165 1.65 -7.79 0.47
N ARG A 166 0.97 -7.12 1.39
CA ARG A 166 0.48 -5.79 1.19
C ARG A 166 0.99 -4.91 2.30
N CYS A 167 1.29 -3.67 1.96
CA CYS A 167 1.49 -2.67 2.97
C CYS A 167 0.92 -1.34 2.53
N SER A 168 0.26 -0.66 3.47
CA SER A 168 -0.39 0.61 3.21
C SER A 168 0.42 1.72 3.85
N CYS A 169 0.84 2.70 3.04
CA CYS A 169 1.62 3.81 3.55
C CYS A 169 0.72 4.99 3.90
N VAL A 170 0.73 5.40 5.17
CA VAL A 170 0.01 6.61 5.65
C VAL A 170 0.95 7.70 6.16
N GLY A 171 2.27 7.44 6.20
CA GLY A 171 3.26 8.39 6.70
C GLY A 171 3.46 9.60 5.77
N VAL A 172 3.51 10.80 6.36
CA VAL A 172 3.63 12.11 5.67
C VAL A 172 4.89 12.24 4.80
N GLY A 173 5.93 11.46 5.07
CA GLY A 173 7.18 11.41 4.28
C GLY A 173 7.31 10.20 3.35
N GLY A 174 6.23 9.43 3.19
CA GLY A 174 6.29 8.08 2.64
C GLY A 174 6.81 7.05 3.65
N CYS A 175 6.81 5.79 3.24
CA CYS A 175 7.16 4.65 4.05
C CYS A 175 8.28 3.89 3.36
N ASP A 176 9.43 3.83 4.02
CA ASP A 176 10.56 3.06 3.55
C ASP A 176 10.29 1.57 3.77
N THR A 177 10.82 0.74 2.89
CA THR A 177 10.80 -0.71 3.11
C THR A 177 11.91 -1.12 4.06
N HIS A 178 11.59 -2.05 4.94
CA HIS A 178 12.54 -2.55 5.93
C HIS A 178 12.88 -4.01 5.66
N SER A 179 14.14 -4.36 5.88
CA SER A 179 14.54 -5.76 5.97
C SER A 179 14.19 -6.22 7.38
N PHE A 180 13.39 -7.26 7.49
CA PHE A 180 13.04 -7.87 8.77
C PHE A 180 13.82 -9.18 8.88
N MET A 181 14.70 -9.28 9.88
CA MET A 181 15.44 -10.52 10.18
C MET A 181 15.34 -10.85 11.66
N GLN A 182 15.17 -12.13 11.99
CA GLN A 182 15.02 -12.57 13.37
C GLN A 182 16.16 -12.08 14.26
N GLY A 183 15.83 -11.34 15.31
CA GLY A 183 16.80 -10.87 16.29
C GLY A 183 17.83 -9.85 15.77
N ASP A 184 17.57 -9.16 14.66
CA ASP A 184 18.45 -8.09 14.15
C ASP A 184 18.51 -6.86 15.07
N GLY A 185 17.56 -6.74 16.01
CA GLY A 185 17.50 -5.68 17.01
C GLY A 185 17.07 -4.31 16.47
N SER A 186 16.62 -4.22 15.21
CA SER A 186 16.01 -3.00 14.67
C SER A 186 14.70 -2.69 15.39
N ALA A 187 14.29 -1.41 15.39
CA ALA A 187 13.07 -0.99 16.06
C ALA A 187 11.83 -1.63 15.40
N GLU A 188 11.86 -1.72 14.07
CA GLU A 188 10.82 -2.30 13.24
C GLU A 188 10.72 -3.82 13.45
N THR A 189 11.85 -4.54 13.47
CA THR A 189 11.84 -5.98 13.82
C THR A 189 11.37 -6.21 15.24
N THR A 190 11.82 -5.41 16.21
CA THR A 190 11.38 -5.54 17.61
C THR A 190 9.86 -5.33 17.74
N GLN A 191 9.31 -4.33 17.03
CA GLN A 191 7.87 -4.09 17.01
C GLN A 191 7.14 -5.25 16.33
N TYR A 192 7.61 -5.72 15.18
CA TYR A 192 7.05 -6.89 14.49
C TYR A 192 7.04 -8.14 15.38
N GLU A 193 8.15 -8.42 16.07
CA GLU A 193 8.29 -9.50 17.04
C GLU A 193 7.45 -9.29 18.31
N SER A 194 6.91 -8.11 18.57
CA SER A 194 5.96 -7.89 19.67
C SER A 194 4.50 -8.14 19.25
N GLU A 195 4.19 -7.95 17.96
CA GLU A 195 2.82 -7.96 17.45
C GLU A 195 2.42 -9.31 16.80
N VAL A 196 3.36 -10.01 16.17
CA VAL A 196 3.08 -11.25 15.44
C VAL A 196 3.39 -12.48 16.32
N PRO A 197 2.62 -13.58 16.30
CA PRO A 197 2.96 -14.81 17.04
C PRO A 197 4.25 -15.49 16.56
N VAL A 198 5.06 -16.06 17.46
CA VAL A 198 6.39 -16.63 17.16
C VAL A 198 6.37 -17.66 16.02
N ASP A 199 5.34 -18.49 15.96
CA ASP A 199 5.12 -19.52 14.93
C ASP A 199 4.78 -18.96 13.53
N LYS A 200 4.55 -17.66 13.43
CA LYS A 200 4.13 -16.96 12.20
C LYS A 200 5.09 -15.84 11.79
N ARG A 201 6.24 -15.70 12.47
CA ARG A 201 7.19 -14.60 12.25
C ARG A 201 8.29 -14.88 11.25
N TRP A 202 8.90 -16.06 11.31
CA TRP A 202 10.20 -16.33 10.70
C TRP A 202 10.23 -17.70 10.04
N ASP A 203 10.82 -17.78 8.85
CA ASP A 203 11.08 -19.05 8.17
C ASP A 203 12.26 -19.77 8.85
N ASP A 204 12.58 -20.98 8.40
CA ASP A 204 13.71 -21.75 8.93
C ASP A 204 15.08 -21.04 8.72
N SER A 205 15.14 -20.02 7.86
CA SER A 205 16.32 -19.21 7.59
C SER A 205 16.36 -17.88 8.36
N GLY A 206 15.35 -17.60 9.20
CA GLY A 206 15.25 -16.37 9.99
C GLY A 206 14.76 -15.15 9.20
N ASN A 207 14.27 -15.34 7.96
CA ASN A 207 13.62 -14.28 7.19
C ASN A 207 12.16 -14.18 7.57
N ILE A 208 11.57 -12.99 7.46
CA ILE A 208 10.16 -12.77 7.79
C ILE A 208 9.26 -13.79 7.10
N LEU A 209 8.32 -14.39 7.82
CA LEU A 209 7.35 -15.30 7.24
C LEU A 209 6.43 -14.50 6.33
N ILE A 210 6.68 -14.79 5.06
CA ILE A 210 6.01 -14.42 3.85
C ILE A 210 4.47 -14.61 3.83
N GLY A 211 3.67 -14.20 4.81
CA GLY A 211 2.24 -14.61 4.92
C GLY A 211 1.20 -13.50 4.75
N ALA A 212 -0.08 -13.86 4.63
CA ALA A 212 -1.23 -12.94 4.64
C ALA A 212 -1.50 -12.28 6.01
N HIS A 213 -0.57 -12.42 6.97
CA HIS A 213 -0.72 -12.06 8.38
C HIS A 213 0.17 -10.89 8.81
N LEU A 214 0.78 -10.18 7.86
CA LEU A 214 1.58 -9.01 8.20
C LEU A 214 0.67 -7.88 8.72
N PRO A 215 1.01 -7.23 9.85
CA PRO A 215 0.37 -6.00 10.28
C PRO A 215 0.38 -4.95 9.17
N ALA A 216 -0.66 -4.11 9.10
CA ALA A 216 -0.84 -3.15 8.01
C ALA A 216 0.32 -2.13 7.84
N TRP A 217 1.09 -1.89 8.90
CA TRP A 217 2.25 -0.99 8.92
C TRP A 217 3.55 -1.67 8.43
N VAL A 218 3.59 -3.00 8.35
CA VAL A 218 4.79 -3.74 7.99
C VAL A 218 4.95 -3.73 6.47
N CYS A 219 5.96 -3.00 6.00
CA CYS A 219 6.38 -2.99 4.60
C CYS A 219 7.71 -3.76 4.46
N PRO A 220 7.69 -5.09 4.26
CA PRO A 220 8.91 -5.85 4.04
C PRO A 220 9.56 -5.40 2.74
N LYS A 221 10.89 -5.40 2.73
CA LYS A 221 11.66 -5.25 1.51
C LYS A 221 11.48 -6.50 0.64
N PRO A 222 11.27 -6.37 -0.68
CA PRO A 222 11.24 -7.51 -1.57
C PRO A 222 12.53 -8.30 -1.53
N LEU A 223 12.41 -9.62 -1.41
CA LEU A 223 13.54 -10.53 -1.54
C LEU A 223 14.08 -10.52 -2.98
N ASP A 224 13.17 -10.42 -3.95
CA ASP A 224 13.51 -10.41 -5.37
C ASP A 224 13.16 -9.07 -6.03
N ALA A 225 14.18 -8.31 -6.42
CA ALA A 225 14.01 -7.06 -7.13
C ALA A 225 13.90 -7.32 -8.65
N GLY A 226 12.79 -6.93 -9.26
CA GLY A 226 12.61 -7.01 -10.72
C GLY A 226 12.48 -8.42 -11.27
N SER A 227 11.86 -9.33 -10.54
CA SER A 227 11.66 -10.72 -10.97
C SER A 227 10.95 -10.81 -12.31
N VAL A 228 11.53 -11.58 -13.23
CA VAL A 228 10.88 -12.00 -14.48
C VAL A 228 10.80 -13.52 -14.43
N CYS A 229 9.58 -14.05 -14.46
CA CYS A 229 9.35 -15.48 -14.45
C CYS A 229 9.38 -16.03 -15.88
N PRO A 230 9.95 -17.23 -16.08
CA PRO A 230 10.10 -17.85 -17.40
C PRO A 230 8.79 -18.33 -18.02
#